data_AF-A0A372LBE4-F1
#
_entry.id   AF-A0A372LBE4-F1
#
_cell.length_a   1.000
_cell.length_b   1.000
_cell.length_c   1.000
_cell.angle_alpha   90.00
_cell.angle_beta   90.00
_cell.angle_gamma   90.00
#
_symmetry.space_group_name_H-M   'P 1'
#
loop_
_entity.id
_entity.type
_entity.pdbx_description
1 polymer ?
#
loop_
_entity_poly.entity_id
_entity_poly.type
_entity_poly.pdbx_seq_one_letter_code
_entity_poly.pdbx_strand_id
1 'polypeptide(L)'
;MMSRFDALKVLFKYTENIPVISSCGNTSREWASLGRRDNHLYMVDTMGLTPSVAIGVSMALEDKGFKKCIAIEGDGGVLMNPNALASAAYLNPKKWLLIVFDNECFASTGGQCSLAGRINIAQVAQGFNLEAIQVEDLDAFEHAVRTSIEKDGPIVIHAKINQENQKNPFINDDPVVLAHKFSQFLTQ
;
A
#
# COMPACT_ATOMS: atom_id res chain seq x y z
N MET A 1 13.64 -13.74 3.60
CA MET A 1 12.81 -12.59 3.16
C MET A 1 11.86 -13.05 2.09
N MET A 2 10.57 -12.74 2.26
CA MET A 2 9.53 -13.03 1.28
C MET A 2 9.69 -12.19 -0.01
N SER A 3 9.05 -12.61 -1.11
CA SER A 3 8.94 -11.80 -2.32
C SER A 3 7.77 -10.83 -2.24
N ARG A 4 7.83 -9.69 -2.95
CA ARG A 4 6.67 -8.78 -3.06
C ARG A 4 5.46 -9.50 -3.64
N PHE A 5 5.67 -10.34 -4.64
CA PHE A 5 4.59 -11.02 -5.34
C PHE A 5 3.84 -12.01 -4.44
N ASP A 6 4.54 -12.75 -3.58
CA ASP A 6 3.88 -13.66 -2.63
C ASP A 6 3.11 -12.89 -1.55
N ALA A 7 3.65 -11.76 -1.07
CA ALA A 7 2.92 -10.87 -0.17
C ALA A 7 1.67 -10.26 -0.84
N LEU A 8 1.77 -9.86 -2.12
CA LEU A 8 0.60 -9.41 -2.90
C LEU A 8 -0.46 -10.52 -3.05
N LYS A 9 -0.06 -11.78 -3.26
CA LYS A 9 -1.03 -12.91 -3.28
C LYS A 9 -1.77 -13.04 -1.96
N VAL A 10 -1.08 -12.86 -0.82
CA VAL A 10 -1.72 -12.85 0.49
C VAL A 10 -2.73 -11.71 0.58
N LEU A 11 -2.35 -10.47 0.26
CA LEU A 11 -3.27 -9.34 0.24
C LEU A 11 -4.50 -9.59 -0.65
N PHE A 12 -4.30 -10.16 -1.84
CA PHE A 12 -5.37 -10.41 -2.82
C PHE A 12 -6.50 -11.31 -2.27
N LYS A 13 -6.19 -12.24 -1.37
CA LYS A 13 -7.16 -13.13 -0.71
C LYS A 13 -8.08 -12.40 0.25
N TYR A 14 -7.60 -11.33 0.90
CA TYR A 14 -8.31 -10.66 2.00
C TYR A 14 -8.94 -9.33 1.63
N THR A 15 -8.80 -8.91 0.37
CA THR A 15 -9.13 -7.53 -0.06
C THR A 15 -10.23 -7.45 -1.10
N GLU A 16 -10.99 -8.52 -1.34
CA GLU A 16 -12.07 -8.52 -2.34
C GLU A 16 -13.08 -7.38 -2.15
N ASN A 17 -13.42 -7.07 -0.88
CA ASN A 17 -14.37 -6.02 -0.52
C ASN A 17 -13.70 -4.81 0.17
N ILE A 18 -12.39 -4.62 -0.04
CA ILE A 18 -11.61 -3.54 0.57
C ILE A 18 -11.01 -2.68 -0.54
N PRO A 19 -11.21 -1.35 -0.55
CA PRO A 19 -10.52 -0.48 -1.48
C PRO A 19 -9.00 -0.62 -1.35
N VAL A 20 -8.33 -0.88 -2.47
CA VAL A 20 -6.87 -0.99 -2.55
C VAL A 20 -6.32 0.02 -3.55
N ILE A 21 -5.47 0.91 -3.08
CA ILE A 21 -4.79 1.91 -3.89
C ILE A 21 -3.32 1.48 -3.96
N SER A 22 -2.77 1.29 -5.15
CA SER A 22 -1.42 0.75 -5.34
C SER A 22 -0.53 1.72 -6.11
N SER A 23 0.72 1.83 -5.66
CA SER A 23 1.72 2.74 -6.23
C SER A 23 2.20 2.31 -7.62
N CYS A 24 2.88 3.23 -8.29
CA CYS A 24 3.47 3.08 -9.62
C CYS A 24 4.47 1.91 -9.74
N GLY A 25 4.91 1.66 -10.98
CA GLY A 25 5.97 0.70 -11.25
C GLY A 25 5.53 -0.76 -11.09
N ASN A 26 6.47 -1.62 -10.68
CA ASN A 26 6.27 -3.07 -10.62
C ASN A 26 5.18 -3.47 -9.62
N THR A 27 4.99 -2.72 -8.52
CA THR A 27 3.95 -3.00 -7.52
C THR A 27 2.56 -3.05 -8.14
N SER A 28 2.15 -2.00 -8.86
CA SER A 28 0.86 -1.97 -9.56
C SER A 28 0.75 -3.07 -10.63
N ARG A 29 1.83 -3.35 -11.38
CA ARG A 29 1.82 -4.35 -12.46
C ARG A 29 1.65 -5.77 -11.92
N GLU A 30 2.38 -6.11 -10.86
CA GLU A 30 2.24 -7.37 -10.13
C GLU A 30 0.84 -7.49 -9.50
N TRP A 31 0.34 -6.43 -8.87
CA TRP A 31 -1.00 -6.40 -8.31
C TRP A 31 -2.08 -6.64 -9.37
N ALA A 32 -1.99 -5.97 -10.53
CA ALA A 32 -2.90 -6.16 -11.64
C ALA A 32 -2.83 -7.57 -12.25
N SER A 33 -1.66 -8.21 -12.23
CA SER A 33 -1.46 -9.56 -12.76
C SER A 33 -2.17 -10.66 -11.95
N LEU A 34 -2.46 -10.41 -10.67
CA LEU A 34 -3.24 -11.33 -9.82
C LEU A 34 -4.73 -11.31 -10.16
N GLY A 35 -5.20 -10.25 -10.81
CA GLY A 35 -6.59 -10.03 -11.18
C GLY A 35 -6.99 -8.58 -10.98
N ARG A 36 -7.75 -8.04 -11.93
CA ARG A 36 -8.29 -6.68 -11.85
C ARG A 36 -9.67 -6.72 -11.23
N ARG A 37 -9.93 -5.78 -10.31
CA ARG A 37 -11.21 -5.64 -9.62
C ARG A 37 -11.55 -4.16 -9.54
N ASP A 38 -12.85 -3.84 -9.43
CA ASP A 38 -13.31 -2.44 -9.39
C ASP A 38 -12.91 -1.73 -8.08
N ASN A 39 -12.54 -2.47 -7.03
CA ASN A 39 -11.97 -1.92 -5.80
C ASN A 39 -10.47 -1.61 -5.88
N HIS A 40 -9.84 -1.72 -7.06
CA HIS A 40 -8.43 -1.40 -7.24
C HIS A 40 -8.26 -0.04 -7.93
N LEU A 41 -7.47 0.84 -7.33
CA LEU A 41 -6.98 2.07 -7.95
C LEU A 41 -5.47 1.97 -8.17
N TYR A 42 -5.04 2.12 -9.42
CA TYR A 42 -3.63 2.01 -9.81
C TYR A 42 -3.05 3.42 -10.05
N MET A 43 -2.13 3.84 -9.18
CA MET A 43 -1.53 5.17 -9.19
C MET A 43 -0.22 5.17 -10.01
N VAL A 44 -0.35 5.08 -11.33
CA VAL A 44 0.76 4.71 -12.24
C VAL A 44 1.90 5.73 -12.37
N ASP A 45 1.68 7.03 -12.10
CA ASP A 45 2.68 8.11 -12.30
C ASP A 45 2.81 9.05 -11.09
N THR A 46 2.44 8.59 -9.90
CA THR A 46 2.41 9.43 -8.69
C THR A 46 3.10 8.74 -7.51
N MET A 47 4.40 8.47 -7.65
CA MET A 47 5.20 7.82 -6.60
C MET A 47 5.11 8.61 -5.28
N GLY A 48 4.80 7.91 -4.18
CA GLY A 48 4.68 8.50 -2.85
C GLY A 48 3.34 9.19 -2.55
N LEU A 49 2.41 9.27 -3.50
CA LEU A 49 1.07 9.85 -3.26
C LEU A 49 0.02 8.82 -2.85
N THR A 50 0.26 7.52 -3.08
CA THR A 50 -0.64 6.43 -2.68
C THR A 50 -1.10 6.54 -1.22
N PRO A 51 -0.20 6.78 -0.24
CA PRO A 51 -0.60 6.90 1.16
C PRO A 51 -1.54 8.11 1.39
N SER A 52 -1.26 9.25 0.75
CA SER A 52 -2.07 10.47 0.85
C SER A 52 -3.46 10.32 0.24
N VAL A 53 -3.57 9.67 -0.93
CA VAL A 53 -4.89 9.37 -1.54
C VAL A 53 -5.70 8.46 -0.62
N ALA A 54 -5.06 7.43 -0.06
CA ALA A 54 -5.72 6.53 0.88
C ALA A 54 -6.19 7.21 2.16
N ILE A 55 -5.51 8.26 2.66
CA ILE A 55 -5.99 9.04 3.81
C ILE A 55 -7.35 9.65 3.48
N GLY A 56 -7.45 10.38 2.35
CA GLY A 56 -8.69 11.03 1.93
C GLY A 56 -9.82 10.03 1.71
N VAL A 57 -9.53 8.91 1.05
CA VAL A 57 -10.51 7.82 0.87
C VAL A 57 -10.93 7.25 2.22
N SER A 58 -10.00 6.95 3.12
CA SER A 58 -10.32 6.39 4.45
C SER A 58 -11.25 7.30 5.24
N MET A 59 -10.99 8.61 5.25
CA MET A 59 -11.85 9.60 5.89
C MET A 59 -13.26 9.62 5.28
N ALA A 60 -13.38 9.54 3.96
CA ALA A 60 -14.67 9.49 3.27
C ALA A 60 -15.45 8.18 3.50
N LEU A 61 -14.78 7.14 3.99
CA LEU A 61 -15.37 5.84 4.27
C LEU A 61 -15.73 5.63 5.74
N GLU A 62 -15.42 6.55 6.66
CA GLU A 62 -15.63 6.36 8.12
C GLU A 62 -17.06 5.91 8.46
N ASP A 63 -18.07 6.52 7.85
CA ASP A 63 -19.49 6.21 8.09
C ASP A 63 -20.04 5.07 7.20
N LYS A 64 -19.19 4.43 6.39
CA LYS A 64 -19.59 3.35 5.45
C LYS A 64 -19.21 1.95 5.96
N GLY A 65 -19.81 0.91 5.38
CA GLY A 65 -19.60 -0.50 5.80
C GLY A 65 -18.22 -1.10 5.49
N PHE A 66 -17.26 -0.33 4.98
CA PHE A 66 -15.91 -0.80 4.68
C PHE A 66 -15.08 -1.02 5.96
N LYS A 67 -14.33 -2.12 6.00
CA LYS A 67 -13.40 -2.43 7.11
C LYS A 67 -12.15 -1.54 7.08
N LYS A 68 -11.57 -1.36 5.89
CA LYS A 68 -10.33 -0.61 5.66
C LYS A 68 -10.33 0.06 4.29
N CYS A 69 -9.32 0.89 4.05
CA CYS A 69 -8.81 1.32 2.77
C CYS A 69 -7.29 1.14 2.80
N ILE A 70 -6.75 0.35 1.87
CA ILE A 70 -5.36 -0.07 1.88
C ILE A 70 -4.57 0.72 0.83
N ALA A 71 -3.47 1.36 1.27
CA ALA A 71 -2.42 1.85 0.38
C ALA A 71 -1.30 0.80 0.27
N ILE A 72 -0.85 0.51 -0.94
CA ILE A 72 0.34 -0.29 -1.21
C ILE A 72 1.41 0.63 -1.82
N GLU A 73 2.51 0.81 -1.09
CA GLU A 73 3.59 1.71 -1.49
C GLU A 73 4.95 1.02 -1.34
N GLY A 74 5.94 1.49 -2.10
CA GLY A 74 7.34 1.07 -1.92
C GLY A 74 8.04 1.94 -0.87
N ASP A 75 9.12 1.43 -0.30
CA ASP A 75 10.00 2.18 0.61
C ASP A 75 10.49 3.52 0.00
N GLY A 76 10.90 3.50 -1.28
CA GLY A 76 11.28 4.71 -2.00
C GLY A 76 10.15 5.72 -2.16
N GLY A 77 8.90 5.26 -2.29
CA GLY A 77 7.72 6.12 -2.39
C GLY A 77 7.37 6.76 -1.06
N VAL A 78 7.39 5.99 0.04
CA VAL A 78 7.17 6.53 1.39
C VAL A 78 8.23 7.57 1.74
N LEU A 79 9.50 7.32 1.42
CA LEU A 79 10.59 8.26 1.72
C LEU A 79 10.64 9.46 0.76
N MET A 80 9.95 9.40 -0.39
CA MET A 80 9.72 10.55 -1.25
C MET A 80 8.65 11.50 -0.69
N ASN A 81 7.65 10.97 0.03
CA ASN A 81 6.60 11.77 0.67
C ASN A 81 6.31 11.28 2.11
N PRO A 82 7.26 11.45 3.05
CA PRO A 82 7.08 11.02 4.43
C PRO A 82 6.02 11.85 5.16
N ASN A 83 5.67 13.03 4.64
CA ASN A 83 4.64 13.90 5.20
C ASN A 83 3.24 13.26 5.20
N ALA A 84 3.01 12.24 4.36
CA ALA A 84 1.79 11.45 4.43
C ALA A 84 1.64 10.71 5.77
N LEU A 85 2.74 10.24 6.37
CA LEU A 85 2.71 9.60 7.69
C LEU A 85 2.31 10.60 8.78
N ALA A 86 2.91 11.79 8.77
CA ALA A 86 2.54 12.87 9.70
C ALA A 86 1.06 13.28 9.53
N SER A 87 0.59 13.35 8.29
CA SER A 87 -0.81 13.66 7.98
C SER A 87 -1.77 12.58 8.48
N ALA A 88 -1.43 11.29 8.29
CA ALA A 88 -2.23 10.18 8.79
C ALA A 88 -2.30 10.18 10.33
N ALA A 89 -1.19 10.48 11.01
CA ALA A 89 -1.17 10.59 12.46
C ALA A 89 -2.05 11.74 12.97
N TYR A 90 -1.97 12.90 12.31
CA TYR A 90 -2.75 14.07 12.69
C TYR A 90 -4.25 13.89 12.44
N LEU A 91 -4.62 13.38 11.27
CA LEU A 91 -6.02 13.19 10.86
C LEU A 91 -6.66 11.95 11.49
N ASN A 92 -5.84 10.97 11.89
CA ASN A 92 -6.22 9.73 12.54
C ASN A 92 -7.39 8.95 11.88
N PRO A 93 -7.36 8.71 10.54
CA PRO A 93 -8.41 7.93 9.87
C PRO A 93 -8.41 6.48 10.36
N LYS A 94 -9.53 6.01 10.91
CA LYS A 94 -9.66 4.67 11.50
C LYS A 94 -9.50 3.57 10.45
N LYS A 95 -9.90 3.87 9.21
CA LYS A 95 -9.90 2.87 8.13
C LYS A 95 -8.61 2.83 7.33
N TRP A 96 -7.60 3.62 7.67
CA TRP A 96 -6.37 3.70 6.89
C TRP A 96 -5.40 2.57 7.25
N LEU A 97 -4.89 1.87 6.23
CA LEU A 97 -3.83 0.89 6.36
C LEU A 97 -2.81 1.10 5.26
N LEU A 98 -1.56 1.35 5.62
CA LEU A 98 -0.45 1.46 4.68
C LEU A 98 0.42 0.20 4.73
N ILE A 99 0.57 -0.46 3.58
CA ILE A 99 1.55 -1.52 3.36
C ILE A 99 2.75 -0.93 2.65
N VAL A 100 3.93 -1.02 3.28
CA VAL A 100 5.21 -0.58 2.71
C VAL A 100 6.03 -1.80 2.36
N PHE A 101 6.24 -2.02 1.07
CA PHE A 101 7.18 -3.03 0.58
C PHE A 101 8.58 -2.44 0.47
N ASP A 102 9.50 -2.92 1.30
CA ASP A 102 10.86 -2.43 1.42
C ASP A 102 11.87 -3.47 0.94
N ASN A 103 12.39 -3.24 -0.27
CA ASN A 103 13.49 -3.98 -0.88
C ASN A 103 14.80 -3.16 -0.95
N GLU A 104 14.81 -2.00 -0.27
CA GLU A 104 15.92 -1.04 -0.23
C GLU A 104 16.37 -0.53 -1.61
N CYS A 105 15.47 -0.53 -2.60
CA CYS A 105 15.86 -0.36 -4.00
C CYS A 105 14.75 0.20 -4.90
N PHE A 106 15.10 1.15 -5.77
CA PHE A 106 14.23 1.61 -6.87
C PHE A 106 14.18 0.58 -8.02
N ALA A 107 13.61 -0.59 -7.73
CA ALA A 107 13.66 -1.76 -8.61
C ALA A 107 12.88 -1.62 -9.93
N SER A 108 11.93 -0.69 -10.01
CA SER A 108 11.14 -0.45 -11.24
C SER A 108 11.87 0.40 -12.27
N THR A 109 12.97 1.05 -11.90
CA THR A 109 13.72 1.95 -12.76
C THR A 109 15.09 1.35 -13.08
N GLY A 110 16.11 1.64 -12.28
CA GLY A 110 17.50 1.22 -12.53
C GLY A 110 18.16 0.46 -11.38
N GLY A 111 17.40 0.11 -10.33
CA GLY A 111 17.92 -0.69 -9.23
C GLY A 111 18.82 0.06 -8.25
N GLN A 112 18.77 1.40 -8.25
CA GLN A 112 19.54 2.22 -7.31
C GLN A 112 19.07 1.96 -5.87
N CYS A 113 20.01 1.95 -4.93
CA CYS A 113 19.68 1.83 -3.51
C CYS A 113 18.75 2.97 -3.09
N SER A 114 17.72 2.63 -2.32
CA SER A 114 16.88 3.62 -1.66
C SER A 114 17.52 4.05 -0.32
N LEU A 115 16.90 5.04 0.32
CA LEU A 115 17.28 5.47 1.67
C LEU A 115 16.93 4.42 2.74
N ALA A 116 16.08 3.43 2.43
CA ALA A 116 15.64 2.41 3.38
C ALA A 116 16.75 1.43 3.79
N GLY A 117 17.85 1.36 3.04
CA GLY A 117 19.07 0.65 3.48
C GLY A 117 19.74 1.27 4.73
N ARG A 118 19.29 2.45 5.17
CA ARG A 118 19.75 3.09 6.42
C ARG A 118 18.62 3.62 7.30
N ILE A 119 17.40 3.73 6.78
CA ILE A 119 16.25 4.29 7.49
C ILE A 119 15.22 3.19 7.73
N ASN A 120 14.92 2.92 9.00
CA ASN A 120 13.84 2.02 9.37
C ASN A 120 12.49 2.76 9.29
N ILE A 121 11.67 2.41 8.30
CA ILE A 121 10.38 3.08 8.06
C ILE A 121 9.37 2.83 9.18
N ALA A 122 9.35 1.64 9.80
CA ALA A 122 8.50 1.40 10.96
C ALA A 122 8.83 2.35 12.13
N GLN A 123 10.12 2.57 12.41
CA GLN A 123 10.55 3.53 13.43
C GLN A 123 10.20 4.96 13.07
N VAL A 124 10.31 5.35 11.78
CA VAL A 124 9.86 6.68 11.31
C VAL A 124 8.36 6.86 11.53
N ALA A 125 7.54 5.85 11.19
CA ALA A 125 6.10 5.89 11.42
C ALA A 125 5.77 6.01 12.91
N GLN A 126 6.44 5.24 13.77
CA GLN A 126 6.32 5.35 15.23
C GLN A 126 6.72 6.74 15.74
N GLY A 127 7.74 7.37 15.15
CA GLY A 127 8.15 8.74 15.47
C GLY A 127 7.07 9.80 15.15
N PHE A 128 6.15 9.51 14.23
CA PHE A 128 4.94 10.31 13.98
C PHE A 128 3.75 9.91 14.87
N ASN A 129 3.92 9.00 15.83
CA ASN A 129 2.87 8.42 16.66
C ASN A 129 1.88 7.50 15.91
N LEU A 130 2.32 6.87 14.82
CA LEU A 130 1.54 5.82 14.17
C LEU A 130 1.87 4.44 14.76
N GLU A 131 0.86 3.57 14.78
CA GLU A 131 1.11 2.15 14.98
C GLU A 131 1.83 1.58 13.76
N ALA A 132 2.98 0.93 13.98
CA ALA A 132 3.76 0.31 12.93
C ALA A 132 4.19 -1.11 13.30
N ILE A 133 4.03 -2.02 12.36
CA ILE A 133 4.37 -3.44 12.48
C ILE A 133 5.41 -3.77 11.41
N GLN A 134 6.63 -4.14 11.83
CA GLN A 134 7.66 -4.63 10.92
C GLN A 134 7.56 -6.16 10.78
N VAL A 135 7.63 -6.66 9.56
CA VAL A 135 7.58 -8.10 9.23
C VAL A 135 8.61 -8.46 8.16
N GLU A 136 9.14 -9.69 8.21
CA GLU A 136 10.24 -10.13 7.33
C GLU A 136 9.98 -11.46 6.60
N ASP A 137 8.89 -12.15 6.99
CA ASP A 137 8.43 -13.40 6.41
C ASP A 137 6.92 -13.35 6.11
N LEU A 138 6.48 -14.32 5.32
CA LEU A 138 5.13 -14.34 4.76
C LEU A 138 4.06 -14.65 5.82
N ASP A 139 4.37 -15.48 6.82
CA ASP A 139 3.42 -15.86 7.87
C ASP A 139 3.16 -14.68 8.81
N ALA A 140 4.22 -13.97 9.19
CA ALA A 140 4.12 -12.73 9.96
C ALA A 140 3.38 -11.64 9.18
N PHE A 141 3.63 -11.52 7.88
CA PHE A 141 2.91 -10.59 7.01
C PHE A 141 1.42 -10.91 6.91
N GLU A 142 1.06 -12.18 6.67
CA GLU A 142 -0.34 -12.62 6.62
C GLU A 142 -1.06 -12.36 7.96
N HIS A 143 -0.39 -12.66 9.07
CA HIS A 143 -0.93 -12.36 10.40
C HIS A 143 -1.16 -10.85 10.60
N ALA A 144 -0.17 -10.01 10.27
CA ALA A 144 -0.27 -8.56 10.40
C ALA A 144 -1.39 -7.96 9.52
N VAL A 145 -1.55 -8.45 8.29
CA VAL A 145 -2.63 -8.02 7.39
C VAL A 145 -4.00 -8.36 8.00
N ARG A 146 -4.20 -9.60 8.43
CA ARG A 146 -5.47 -10.06 8.98
C ARG A 146 -5.86 -9.30 10.24
N THR A 147 -4.91 -9.07 11.15
CA THR A 147 -5.18 -8.32 12.39
C THR A 147 -5.43 -6.85 12.12
N SER A 148 -4.66 -6.23 11.21
CA SER A 148 -4.81 -4.82 10.87
C SER A 148 -6.11 -4.52 10.14
N ILE A 149 -6.63 -5.45 9.32
CA ILE A 149 -7.93 -5.28 8.65
C ILE A 149 -9.09 -5.16 9.65
N GLU A 150 -9.02 -5.86 10.79
CA GLU A 150 -10.09 -5.86 11.79
C GLU A 150 -9.91 -4.79 12.87
N LYS A 151 -8.81 -4.02 12.83
CA LYS A 151 -8.44 -3.06 13.87
C LYS A 151 -8.60 -1.62 13.40
N ASP A 152 -9.31 -0.81 14.17
CA ASP A 152 -9.41 0.64 13.94
C ASP A 152 -8.06 1.35 14.16
N GLY A 153 -7.85 2.40 13.37
CA GLY A 153 -6.72 3.32 13.48
C GLY A 153 -5.82 3.28 12.24
N PRO A 154 -5.05 4.35 12.03
CA PRO A 154 -4.04 4.37 11.00
C PRO A 154 -2.90 3.41 11.39
N ILE A 155 -2.72 2.36 10.59
CA ILE A 155 -1.71 1.32 10.83
C ILE A 155 -0.75 1.28 9.65
N VAL A 156 0.54 1.12 9.95
CA VAL A 156 1.59 0.89 8.95
C VAL A 156 2.14 -0.52 9.10
N ILE A 157 2.12 -1.30 8.03
CA ILE A 157 2.86 -2.56 7.94
C ILE A 157 4.11 -2.30 7.10
N HIS A 158 5.28 -2.43 7.71
CA HIS A 158 6.58 -2.33 7.06
C HIS A 158 7.10 -3.73 6.75
N ALA A 159 6.94 -4.14 5.49
CA ALA A 159 7.27 -5.47 5.02
C ALA A 159 8.64 -5.48 4.33
N LYS A 160 9.65 -6.09 4.97
CA LYS A 160 10.94 -6.34 4.33
C LYS A 160 10.80 -7.46 3.30
N ILE A 161 11.25 -7.20 2.08
CA ILE A 161 11.13 -8.10 0.94
C ILE A 161 12.46 -8.22 0.19
N ASN A 162 12.61 -9.31 -0.56
CA ASN A 162 13.72 -9.44 -1.49
C ASN A 162 13.56 -8.50 -2.72
N GLN A 163 14.59 -8.41 -3.55
CA GLN A 163 14.58 -7.59 -4.78
C GLN A 163 14.02 -8.33 -6.00
N GLU A 164 13.32 -9.46 -5.81
CA GLU A 164 12.68 -10.16 -6.92
C GLU A 164 11.56 -9.30 -7.51
N ASN A 165 11.50 -9.25 -8.84
CA ASN A 165 10.44 -8.54 -9.56
C ASN A 165 9.92 -9.43 -10.67
N GLN A 166 8.60 -9.44 -10.85
CA GLN A 166 8.00 -10.11 -12.00
C GLN A 166 7.88 -9.16 -13.18
N LYS A 167 8.16 -9.68 -14.37
CA LYS A 167 7.92 -8.96 -15.62
C LYS A 167 6.44 -9.05 -15.97
N ASN A 168 5.71 -8.00 -15.67
CA ASN A 168 4.29 -7.86 -15.99
C ASN A 168 4.05 -6.71 -16.97
N PRO A 169 2.99 -6.78 -17.81
CA PRO A 169 2.63 -5.70 -18.72
C PRO A 169 2.43 -4.36 -18.01
N PHE A 170 2.61 -3.26 -18.75
CA PHE A 170 2.24 -1.94 -18.28
C PHE A 170 0.73 -1.83 -18.08
N ILE A 171 0.35 -0.98 -17.13
CA ILE A 171 -1.04 -0.57 -16.94
C ILE A 171 -1.30 0.57 -17.93
N ASN A 172 -2.00 0.25 -19.02
CA ASN A 172 -2.36 1.19 -20.09
C ASN A 172 -3.86 1.52 -20.09
N ASP A 173 -4.58 1.11 -19.06
CA ASP A 173 -5.99 1.44 -18.88
C ASP A 173 -6.17 2.95 -18.74
N ASP A 174 -7.29 3.47 -19.25
CA ASP A 174 -7.63 4.88 -19.11
C ASP A 174 -7.80 5.23 -17.62
N PRO A 175 -7.01 6.17 -17.07
CA PRO A 175 -7.08 6.54 -15.66
C PRO A 175 -8.45 7.09 -15.26
N VAL A 176 -9.20 7.71 -16.18
CA VAL A 176 -10.57 8.19 -15.93
C VAL A 176 -11.51 7.01 -15.70
N VAL A 177 -11.37 5.94 -16.49
CA VAL A 177 -12.18 4.72 -16.34
C VAL A 177 -11.85 4.01 -15.04
N LEU A 178 -10.56 3.88 -14.70
CA LEU A 178 -10.13 3.29 -13.43
C LEU A 178 -10.69 4.07 -12.23
N ALA A 179 -10.54 5.40 -12.24
CA ALA A 179 -11.06 6.26 -11.19
C ALA A 179 -12.58 6.19 -11.07
N HIS A 180 -13.31 6.10 -12.19
CA HIS A 180 -14.76 5.98 -12.19
C HIS A 180 -15.23 4.67 -11.57
N LYS A 181 -14.67 3.53 -11.97
CA LYS A 181 -15.00 2.21 -11.42
C LYS A 181 -14.71 2.12 -9.93
N PHE A 182 -13.54 2.61 -9.52
CA PHE A 182 -13.18 2.70 -8.11
C PHE A 182 -14.17 3.59 -7.34
N SER A 183 -14.51 4.76 -7.87
CA SER A 183 -15.48 5.66 -7.24
C SER A 183 -16.87 5.02 -7.09
N GLN A 184 -17.34 4.26 -8.09
CA GLN A 184 -18.58 3.50 -8.01
C GLN A 184 -18.52 2.43 -6.91
N PHE A 185 -17.41 1.68 -6.84
CA PHE A 185 -17.19 0.70 -5.77
C PHE A 185 -17.28 1.34 -4.37
N LEU A 186 -16.69 2.52 -4.17
CA LEU A 186 -16.75 3.24 -2.89
C LEU A 186 -18.16 3.70 -2.48
N THR A 187 -19.14 3.66 -3.38
CA THR A 187 -20.53 4.10 -3.12
C THR A 187 -21.51 2.96 -2.85
N GLN A 188 -21.05 1.71 -2.93
CA GLN A 188 -21.85 0.52 -2.62
C GLN A 188 -22.17 0.42 -1.12
#